data_AF-A0A328VLE3-F1
#
_entry.id   AF-A0A328VLE3-F1
#
_cell.length_a   1.000
_cell.length_b   1.000
_cell.length_c   1.000
_cell.angle_alpha   90.00
_cell.angle_beta   90.00
_cell.angle_gamma   90.00
#
_symmetry.space_group_name_H-M   'P 1'
#
loop_
_entity.id
_entity.type
_entity.pdbx_description
1 polymer ?
#
loop_
_entity_poly.entity_id
_entity_poly.type
_entity_poly.pdbx_seq_one_letter_code
_entity_poly.pdbx_strand_id
1 'polypeptide(L)'
;MEETTFHLFSEEDRAQYAPLKAAIDQLAAVCDGARRRDGAGFSGVDTRLGHWLARLPLAAWPEAAFERAWKLAQKYARQLKRAGIDPASLPRPRDTRGGMRHLAIHPSGEGFMLLFPYDAALIASLRQRFPARFRHDPVKHFFLPRDPNPGLALLQWAHTHEFTLGSGVRFALEQEQPDNGKDERGSACAKR
;
A
#
# COMPACT_ATOMS: atom_id res chain seq x y z
N MET A 1 -32.41 7.68 -13.23
CA MET A 1 -30.95 7.86 -13.35
C MET A 1 -30.41 7.73 -11.95
N GLU A 2 -30.06 6.50 -11.56
CA GLU A 2 -29.49 6.24 -10.24
C GLU A 2 -28.07 6.81 -10.23
N GLU A 3 -27.91 7.91 -9.50
CA GLU A 3 -26.60 8.43 -9.12
C GLU A 3 -25.90 7.33 -8.33
N THR A 4 -25.01 6.61 -9.02
CA THR A 4 -24.08 5.70 -8.37
C THR A 4 -23.11 6.58 -7.60
N THR A 5 -23.47 6.89 -6.36
CA THR A 5 -22.60 7.57 -5.41
C THR A 5 -21.41 6.65 -5.17
N PHE A 6 -20.34 6.89 -5.93
CA PHE A 6 -19.01 6.36 -5.68
C PHE A 6 -18.55 6.97 -4.35
N HIS A 7 -18.96 6.33 -3.25
CA HIS A 7 -18.40 6.63 -1.94
C HIS A 7 -16.94 6.22 -1.97
N LEU A 8 -16.09 7.19 -2.31
CA LEU A 8 -14.70 7.23 -1.89
C LEU A 8 -14.66 6.82 -0.42
N PHE A 9 -13.89 5.78 -0.09
CA PHE A 9 -13.59 5.45 1.30
C PHE A 9 -13.03 6.71 1.97
N SER A 10 -13.85 7.36 2.79
CA SER A 10 -13.40 8.47 3.64
C SER A 10 -12.32 7.92 4.60
N GLU A 11 -11.43 8.77 5.10
CA GLU A 11 -10.47 8.36 6.14
C GLU A 11 -11.19 7.72 7.35
N GLU A 12 -12.43 8.15 7.60
CA GLU A 12 -13.33 7.58 8.60
C GLU A 12 -13.78 6.14 8.27
N ASP A 13 -14.06 5.82 7.01
CA ASP A 13 -14.36 4.45 6.57
C ASP A 13 -13.15 3.54 6.74
N ARG A 14 -11.93 4.08 6.66
CA ARG A 14 -10.70 3.31 6.90
C ARG A 14 -10.47 3.09 8.39
N ALA A 15 -10.79 4.07 9.23
CA ALA A 15 -10.67 3.97 10.69
C ALA A 15 -11.51 2.82 11.27
N GLN A 16 -12.66 2.50 10.65
CA GLN A 16 -13.48 1.37 11.08
C GLN A 16 -12.70 0.03 11.06
N TYR A 17 -11.68 -0.11 10.21
CA TYR A 17 -10.85 -1.32 10.10
C TYR A 17 -9.64 -1.34 11.06
N ALA A 18 -9.53 -0.38 11.98
CA ALA A 18 -8.48 -0.39 13.01
C ALA A 18 -8.44 -1.71 13.83
N PRO A 19 -9.57 -2.33 14.22
CA PRO A 19 -9.56 -3.63 14.89
C PRO A 19 -8.98 -4.76 14.02
N LEU A 20 -9.20 -4.69 12.70
CA LEU A 20 -8.65 -5.65 11.75
C LEU A 20 -7.13 -5.49 11.63
N LYS A 21 -6.62 -4.26 11.63
CA LYS A 21 -5.17 -3.98 11.68
C LYS A 21 -4.54 -4.55 12.95
N ALA A 22 -5.16 -4.29 14.12
CA ALA A 22 -4.68 -4.81 15.40
C ALA A 22 -4.63 -6.34 15.43
N ALA A 23 -5.62 -7.01 14.84
CA ALA A 23 -5.62 -8.47 14.72
C ALA A 23 -4.43 -8.98 13.87
N ILE A 24 -4.15 -8.35 12.73
CA ILE A 24 -3.00 -8.70 11.89
C ILE A 24 -1.67 -8.40 12.60
N ASP A 25 -1.57 -7.28 13.31
CA ASP A 25 -0.39 -6.92 14.10
C ASP A 25 -0.12 -7.95 15.19
N GLN A 26 -1.17 -8.41 15.87
CA GLN A 26 -1.00 -9.42 16.90
C GLN A 26 -0.54 -10.77 16.33
N LEU A 27 -1.10 -11.19 15.19
CA LEU A 27 -0.65 -12.40 14.50
C LEU A 27 0.80 -12.28 14.02
N ALA A 28 1.20 -11.08 13.57
CA ALA A 28 2.57 -10.81 13.15
C ALA A 28 3.56 -10.77 14.32
N ALA A 29 3.15 -10.25 15.48
CA ALA A 29 3.98 -10.15 16.68
C ALA A 29 4.38 -11.52 17.25
N VAL A 30 3.47 -12.50 17.16
CA VAL A 30 3.73 -13.89 17.60
C VAL A 30 4.30 -14.77 16.48
N CYS A 31 4.49 -14.24 15.26
CA CYS A 31 5.03 -14.98 14.13
C CYS A 31 6.56 -14.90 14.12
N ASP A 32 7.21 -16.04 14.33
CA ASP A 32 8.67 -16.19 14.25
C ASP A 32 9.19 -16.36 12.81
N GLY A 33 8.36 -16.07 11.81
CA GLY A 33 8.64 -16.34 10.41
C GLY A 33 8.35 -17.78 9.96
N ALA A 34 7.48 -18.51 10.68
CA ALA A 34 7.19 -19.93 10.47
C ALA A 34 8.44 -20.82 10.60
N ARG A 35 9.39 -20.42 11.46
CA ARG A 35 10.63 -21.16 11.70
C ARG A 35 10.37 -22.36 12.62
N ARG A 36 9.45 -22.22 13.57
CA ARG A 36 9.00 -23.30 14.47
C ARG A 36 7.61 -23.79 14.07
N ARG A 37 7.35 -25.08 14.25
CA ARG A 37 6.01 -25.69 14.13
C ARG A 37 5.30 -25.68 15.48
N ASP A 38 5.18 -24.52 16.10
CA ASP A 38 4.50 -24.35 17.40
C ASP A 38 3.01 -23.98 17.25
N GLY A 39 2.55 -23.75 16.02
CA GLY A 39 1.17 -23.37 15.72
C GLY A 39 0.86 -21.90 16.04
N ALA A 40 1.88 -21.08 16.25
CA ALA A 40 1.76 -19.64 16.46
C ALA A 40 2.17 -18.84 15.20
N GLY A 41 1.47 -17.75 14.95
CA GLY A 41 1.70 -16.86 13.83
C GLY A 41 1.16 -17.38 12.49
N PHE A 42 1.73 -16.86 11.41
CA PHE A 42 1.34 -17.19 10.04
C PHE A 42 2.01 -18.47 9.56
N SER A 43 1.30 -19.25 8.74
CA SER A 43 1.90 -20.32 7.93
C SER A 43 2.92 -19.74 6.94
N GLY A 44 3.91 -20.51 6.50
CA GLY A 44 4.97 -20.02 5.61
C GLY A 44 4.49 -19.34 4.32
N VAL A 45 3.31 -19.71 3.81
CA VAL A 45 2.66 -19.05 2.66
C VAL A 45 2.14 -17.65 3.01
N ASP A 46 1.64 -17.48 4.23
CA ASP A 46 0.99 -16.26 4.69
C ASP A 46 1.95 -15.31 5.43
N THR A 47 3.10 -15.80 5.92
CA THR A 47 4.09 -15.05 6.70
C THR A 47 4.48 -13.74 6.01
N ARG A 48 4.79 -13.79 4.72
CA ARG A 48 5.24 -12.61 3.98
C ARG A 48 4.13 -11.56 3.82
N LEU A 49 2.91 -12.00 3.50
CA LEU A 49 1.74 -11.13 3.39
C LEU A 49 1.37 -10.54 4.75
N GLY A 50 1.33 -11.35 5.80
CA GLY A 50 1.00 -10.93 7.15
C GLY A 50 1.96 -9.87 7.71
N HIS A 51 3.28 -10.09 7.58
CA HIS A 51 4.26 -9.08 7.98
C HIS A 51 4.27 -7.84 7.08
N TRP A 52 3.91 -7.95 5.80
CA TRP A 52 3.77 -6.79 4.93
C TRP A 52 2.58 -5.92 5.34
N LEU A 53 1.44 -6.54 5.63
CA LEU A 53 0.25 -5.84 6.14
C LEU A 53 0.51 -5.17 7.50
N ALA A 54 1.16 -5.89 8.42
CA ALA A 54 1.45 -5.36 9.75
C ALA A 54 2.39 -4.14 9.72
N ARG A 55 3.35 -4.11 8.78
CA ARG A 55 4.28 -2.98 8.61
C ARG A 55 3.64 -1.75 8.00
N LEU A 56 2.60 -1.90 7.19
CA LEU A 56 1.94 -0.76 6.54
C LEU A 56 0.97 -0.08 7.51
N PRO A 57 0.95 1.26 7.58
CA PRO A 57 -0.11 1.98 8.27
C PRO A 57 -1.44 1.71 7.56
N LEU A 58 -2.55 1.71 8.31
CA LEU A 58 -3.88 1.41 7.79
C LEU A 58 -4.28 2.30 6.61
N ALA A 59 -3.84 3.56 6.61
CA ALA A 59 -4.05 4.51 5.52
C ALA A 59 -3.35 4.10 4.21
N ALA A 60 -2.24 3.36 4.29
CA ALA A 60 -1.50 2.86 3.13
C ALA A 60 -1.97 1.48 2.67
N TRP A 61 -2.97 0.88 3.33
CA TRP A 61 -3.52 -0.39 2.87
C TRP A 61 -4.33 -0.16 1.59
N PRO A 62 -4.01 -0.87 0.50
CA PRO A 62 -4.88 -0.89 -0.66
C PRO A 62 -6.17 -1.63 -0.31
N GLU A 63 -7.27 -1.34 -1.00
CA GLU A 63 -8.59 -1.94 -0.70
C GLU A 63 -8.57 -3.47 -0.74
N ALA A 64 -7.88 -4.04 -1.73
CA ALA A 64 -7.68 -5.49 -1.86
C ALA A 64 -6.88 -6.11 -0.70
N ALA A 65 -6.11 -5.30 0.06
CA ALA A 65 -5.44 -5.76 1.27
C ALA A 65 -6.43 -5.97 2.42
N PHE A 66 -7.49 -5.18 2.54
CA PHE A 66 -8.49 -5.36 3.60
C PHE A 66 -9.20 -6.72 3.47
N GLU A 67 -9.62 -7.11 2.27
CA GLU A 67 -10.28 -8.41 2.05
C GLU A 67 -9.33 -9.56 2.40
N ARG A 68 -8.06 -9.46 2.03
CA ARG A 68 -7.04 -10.47 2.33
C ARG A 68 -6.71 -10.51 3.82
N ALA A 69 -6.62 -9.35 4.48
CA ALA A 69 -6.43 -9.25 5.92
C ALA A 69 -7.60 -9.89 6.68
N TRP A 70 -8.84 -9.62 6.26
CA TRP A 70 -10.03 -10.23 6.86
C TRP A 70 -10.01 -11.76 6.69
N LYS A 71 -9.70 -12.27 5.49
CA LYS A 71 -9.53 -13.72 5.26
C LYS A 71 -8.44 -14.34 6.13
N LEU A 72 -7.32 -13.64 6.31
CA LEU A 72 -6.26 -14.07 7.24
C LEU A 72 -6.77 -14.12 8.68
N ALA A 73 -7.44 -13.07 9.16
CA ALA A 73 -7.99 -13.03 10.51
C ALA A 73 -8.97 -14.18 10.76
N GLN A 74 -9.85 -14.50 9.78
CA GLN A 74 -10.75 -15.64 9.88
C GLN A 74 -10.01 -16.99 9.87
N LYS A 75 -8.98 -17.14 9.04
CA LYS A 75 -8.15 -18.35 8.99
C LYS A 75 -7.44 -18.61 10.31
N TYR A 76 -6.90 -17.57 10.93
CA TYR A 76 -6.17 -17.63 12.20
C TYR A 76 -7.05 -17.32 13.42
N ALA A 77 -8.37 -17.45 13.27
CA ALA A 77 -9.37 -17.15 14.30
C ALA A 77 -9.08 -17.79 15.66
N ARG A 78 -8.57 -19.03 15.69
CA ARG A 78 -8.25 -19.73 16.93
C ARG A 78 -7.12 -19.05 17.72
N GLN A 79 -6.13 -18.49 17.04
CA GLN A 79 -5.03 -17.76 17.68
C GLN A 79 -5.50 -16.40 18.19
N LEU A 80 -6.30 -15.68 17.40
CA LEU A 80 -6.90 -14.42 17.80
C LEU A 80 -7.79 -14.56 19.05
N LYS A 81 -8.63 -15.61 19.09
CA LYS A 81 -9.46 -15.90 20.28
C LYS A 81 -8.63 -16.15 21.53
N ARG A 82 -7.50 -16.84 21.41
CA ARG A 82 -6.56 -17.04 22.54
C ARG A 82 -5.94 -15.72 23.01
N ALA A 83 -5.76 -14.77 22.11
CA ALA A 83 -5.31 -13.42 22.42
C ALA A 83 -6.43 -12.46 22.87
N GLY A 84 -7.67 -12.96 23.03
CA GLY A 84 -8.81 -12.14 23.45
C GLY A 84 -9.45 -11.30 22.33
N ILE A 85 -9.08 -11.50 21.07
CA ILE A 85 -9.67 -10.82 19.91
C ILE A 85 -10.74 -11.73 19.32
N ASP A 86 -11.98 -11.26 19.23
CA ASP A 86 -13.05 -11.99 18.56
C ASP A 86 -13.01 -11.76 17.03
N PRO A 87 -12.72 -12.79 16.21
CA PRO A 87 -12.68 -12.65 14.76
C PRO A 87 -14.07 -12.35 14.16
N ALA A 88 -15.15 -12.80 14.82
CA ALA A 88 -16.51 -12.59 14.33
C ALA A 88 -16.96 -11.13 14.43
N SER A 89 -16.40 -10.37 15.37
CA SER A 89 -16.67 -8.93 15.52
C SER A 89 -15.83 -8.06 14.59
N LEU A 90 -14.91 -8.63 13.81
CA LEU A 90 -14.07 -7.85 12.91
C LEU A 90 -14.89 -7.34 11.70
N PRO A 91 -14.74 -6.05 11.35
CA PRO A 91 -15.46 -5.46 10.24
C PRO A 91 -15.10 -6.18 8.94
N ARG A 92 -16.12 -6.72 8.26
CA ARG A 92 -15.94 -7.33 6.95
C ARG A 92 -15.84 -6.21 5.90
N PRO A 93 -14.74 -6.13 5.14
CA PRO A 93 -14.66 -5.19 4.03
C PRO A 93 -15.71 -5.55 2.97
N ARG A 94 -16.29 -4.52 2.35
CA ARG A 94 -17.18 -4.71 1.19
C ARG A 94 -16.40 -5.44 0.10
N ASP A 95 -17.08 -6.28 -0.67
CA ASP A 95 -16.44 -7.12 -1.69
C ASP A 95 -15.92 -6.22 -2.83
N THR A 96 -14.64 -5.85 -2.79
CA THR A 96 -14.00 -4.94 -3.76
C THR A 96 -13.41 -5.69 -4.94
N ARG A 97 -14.03 -6.82 -5.31
CA ARG A 97 -13.71 -7.60 -6.51
C ARG A 97 -13.60 -6.76 -7.79
N GLY A 98 -14.16 -5.54 -7.79
CA GLY A 98 -14.02 -4.56 -8.86
C GLY A 98 -13.25 -3.31 -8.44
N GLY A 99 -12.07 -3.12 -9.02
CA GLY A 99 -11.99 -2.02 -9.98
C GLY A 99 -11.31 -0.72 -9.59
N MET A 100 -10.90 -0.48 -8.33
CA MET A 100 -10.27 0.80 -8.02
C MET A 100 -8.79 0.83 -8.36
N ARG A 101 -8.41 1.83 -9.16
CA ARG A 101 -7.03 2.14 -9.55
C ARG A 101 -6.38 2.90 -8.40
N HIS A 102 -5.36 2.33 -7.77
CA HIS A 102 -4.70 2.89 -6.60
C HIS A 102 -3.19 2.98 -6.79
N LEU A 103 -2.62 4.13 -6.44
CA LEU A 103 -1.18 4.39 -6.43
C LEU A 103 -0.74 4.62 -4.98
N ALA A 104 0.18 3.81 -4.48
CA ALA A 104 0.69 3.91 -3.10
C ALA A 104 2.23 3.90 -3.08
N ILE A 105 2.84 4.35 -1.98
CA ILE A 105 4.28 4.18 -1.74
C ILE A 105 4.55 2.72 -1.39
N HIS A 106 5.57 2.11 -1.99
CA HIS A 106 5.99 0.77 -1.64
C HIS A 106 6.57 0.76 -0.21
N PRO A 107 6.24 -0.21 0.67
CA PRO A 107 6.66 -0.20 2.07
C PRO A 107 8.18 -0.23 2.29
N SER A 108 8.98 -0.68 1.32
CA SER A 108 10.44 -0.59 1.40
C SER A 108 10.97 0.83 1.18
N GLY A 109 10.14 1.77 0.72
CA GLY A 109 10.54 3.12 0.32
C GLY A 109 11.23 3.21 -1.05
N GLU A 110 11.51 2.08 -1.69
CA GLU A 110 12.27 1.99 -2.95
C GLU A 110 11.47 2.39 -4.20
N GLY A 111 10.18 2.71 -4.06
CA GLY A 111 9.32 2.97 -5.22
C GLY A 111 7.85 3.08 -4.89
N PHE A 112 7.04 2.89 -5.92
CA PHE A 112 5.58 3.01 -5.89
C PHE A 112 4.93 1.68 -6.29
N MET A 113 3.73 1.45 -5.77
CA MET A 113 2.88 0.31 -6.08
C MET A 113 1.61 0.79 -6.75
N LEU A 114 1.31 0.23 -7.92
CA LEU A 114 0.06 0.45 -8.63
C LEU A 114 -0.80 -0.81 -8.57
N LEU A 115 -2.03 -0.66 -8.08
CA LEU A 115 -3.02 -1.72 -8.00
C LEU A 115 -4.24 -1.32 -8.82
N PHE A 116 -4.63 -2.14 -9.78
CA PHE A 116 -5.77 -1.90 -10.65
C PHE A 116 -6.23 -3.24 -11.24
N PRO A 117 -7.51 -3.37 -11.66
CA PRO A 117 -7.99 -4.55 -12.40
C PRO A 117 -7.18 -4.75 -13.69
N TYR A 118 -7.19 -5.95 -14.26
CA TYR A 118 -6.50 -6.19 -15.52
C TYR A 118 -7.09 -5.28 -16.62
N ASP A 119 -6.25 -4.42 -17.18
CA ASP A 119 -6.59 -3.48 -18.25
C ASP A 119 -5.39 -3.40 -19.20
N ALA A 120 -5.53 -4.01 -20.38
CA ALA A 120 -4.43 -4.14 -21.33
C ALA A 120 -3.96 -2.77 -21.86
N ALA A 121 -4.88 -1.82 -22.06
CA ALA A 121 -4.55 -0.48 -22.54
C ALA A 121 -3.80 0.32 -21.47
N LEU A 122 -4.22 0.19 -20.21
CA LEU A 122 -3.54 0.83 -19.08
C LEU A 122 -2.14 0.24 -18.84
N ILE A 123 -1.99 -1.09 -18.94
CA ILE A 123 -0.68 -1.75 -18.82
C ILE A 123 0.26 -1.30 -19.95
N ALA A 124 -0.26 -1.18 -21.17
CA ALA A 124 0.50 -0.69 -22.30
C ALA A 124 0.98 0.76 -22.09
N SER A 125 0.09 1.67 -21.66
CA SER A 125 0.45 3.06 -21.41
C SER A 125 1.46 3.21 -20.26
N LEU A 126 1.31 2.41 -19.19
CA LEU A 126 2.23 2.37 -18.07
C LEU A 126 3.64 1.95 -18.50
N ARG A 127 3.74 0.83 -19.25
CA ARG A 127 5.02 0.28 -19.70
C ARG A 127 5.70 1.12 -20.78
N GLN A 128 4.93 1.87 -21.57
CA GLN A 128 5.49 2.78 -22.57
C GLN A 128 6.21 3.97 -21.93
N ARG A 129 5.71 4.44 -20.79
CA ARG A 129 6.16 5.69 -20.16
C ARG A 129 7.08 5.48 -18.96
N PHE A 130 6.99 4.33 -18.31
CA PHE A 130 7.72 4.05 -17.09
C PHE A 130 8.28 2.61 -17.03
N PRO A 131 9.41 2.38 -16.34
CA PRO A 131 10.01 1.05 -16.16
C PRO A 131 9.25 0.19 -15.13
N ALA A 132 7.92 0.10 -15.25
CA ALA A 132 7.07 -0.62 -14.31
C ALA A 132 7.19 -2.15 -14.49
N ARG A 133 7.31 -2.88 -13.37
CA ARG A 133 7.44 -4.34 -13.32
C ARG A 133 6.27 -4.95 -12.58
N PHE A 134 5.65 -5.97 -13.15
CA PHE A 134 4.59 -6.69 -12.45
C PHE A 134 5.20 -7.58 -11.36
N ARG A 135 4.72 -7.45 -10.12
CA ARG A 135 5.10 -8.29 -8.98
C ARG A 135 3.85 -9.00 -8.45
N HIS A 136 4.00 -10.28 -8.18
CA HIS A 136 2.91 -11.11 -7.64
C HIS A 136 2.87 -11.08 -6.10
N ASP A 137 3.92 -10.58 -5.46
CA ASP A 137 4.22 -10.83 -4.07
C ASP A 137 4.49 -9.53 -3.30
N PRO A 138 3.88 -9.30 -2.12
CA PRO A 138 2.87 -10.14 -1.46
C PRO A 138 1.45 -9.94 -2.03
N VAL A 139 1.22 -8.88 -2.81
CA VAL A 139 -0.02 -8.63 -3.57
C VAL A 139 0.30 -8.48 -5.06
N LYS A 140 -0.66 -8.74 -5.95
CA LYS A 140 -0.47 -8.47 -7.38
C LYS A 140 -0.49 -6.96 -7.59
N HIS A 141 0.66 -6.40 -7.96
CA HIS A 141 0.81 -4.96 -8.19
C HIS A 141 1.86 -4.71 -9.27
N PHE A 142 1.78 -3.55 -9.92
CA PHE A 142 2.90 -3.03 -10.68
C PHE A 142 3.80 -2.26 -9.73
N PHE A 143 5.06 -2.68 -9.63
CA PHE A 143 6.10 -1.97 -8.93
C PHE A 143 6.79 -1.01 -9.89
N LEU A 144 6.88 0.24 -9.49
CA LEU A 144 7.64 1.26 -10.19
C LEU A 144 8.79 1.71 -9.29
N PRO A 145 10.07 1.57 -9.71
CA PRO A 145 11.19 2.06 -8.91
C PRO A 145 11.11 3.58 -8.75
N ARG A 146 11.65 4.08 -7.64
CA ARG A 146 11.79 5.51 -7.39
C ARG A 146 12.91 6.14 -8.23
N ASP A 147 13.87 5.36 -8.71
CA ASP A 147 14.98 5.84 -9.53
C ASP A 147 14.93 5.17 -10.92
N PRO A 148 14.89 5.94 -12.03
CA PRO A 148 14.80 7.41 -12.09
C PRO A 148 13.45 7.93 -11.58
N ASN A 149 13.47 9.08 -10.90
CA ASN A 149 12.27 9.68 -10.29
C ASN A 149 11.19 9.91 -11.35
N PRO A 150 10.04 9.22 -11.27
CA PRO A 150 8.97 9.40 -12.23
C PRO A 150 8.20 10.73 -12.01
N GLY A 151 8.40 11.38 -10.86
CA GLY A 151 8.01 12.76 -10.56
C GLY A 151 6.58 13.13 -10.92
N LEU A 152 6.40 14.38 -11.38
CA LEU A 152 5.11 14.91 -11.84
C LEU A 152 4.50 14.11 -13.00
N ALA A 153 5.31 13.42 -13.82
CA ALA A 153 4.80 12.62 -14.92
C ALA A 153 3.95 11.45 -14.44
N LEU A 154 4.32 10.81 -13.32
CA LEU A 154 3.49 9.76 -12.72
C LEU A 154 2.22 10.33 -12.09
N LEU A 155 2.29 11.51 -11.45
CA LEU A 155 1.10 12.17 -10.92
C LEU A 155 0.09 12.52 -12.02
N GLN A 156 0.58 13.07 -13.14
CA GLN A 156 -0.25 13.37 -14.30
C GLN A 156 -0.87 12.10 -14.91
N TRP A 157 -0.05 11.06 -15.13
CA TRP A 157 -0.53 9.79 -15.65
C TRP A 157 -1.58 9.15 -14.73
N ALA A 158 -1.33 9.15 -13.42
CA ALA A 158 -2.26 8.67 -12.40
C ALA A 158 -3.57 9.46 -12.45
N HIS A 159 -3.51 10.79 -12.57
CA HIS A 159 -4.70 11.63 -12.70
C HIS A 159 -5.49 11.35 -13.98
N THR A 160 -4.83 11.25 -15.14
CA THR A 160 -5.45 10.92 -16.43
C THR A 160 -6.19 9.58 -16.41
N HIS A 161 -5.66 8.61 -15.65
CA HIS A 161 -6.26 7.29 -15.52
C HIS A 161 -7.07 7.11 -14.24
N GLU A 162 -7.46 8.21 -13.58
CA GLU A 162 -8.36 8.21 -12.42
C GLU A 162 -7.85 7.33 -11.26
N PHE A 163 -6.54 7.35 -11.02
CA PHE A 163 -5.94 6.69 -9.87
C PHE A 163 -6.19 7.47 -8.58
N THR A 164 -6.61 6.76 -7.56
CA THR A 164 -6.64 7.26 -6.18
C THR A 164 -5.23 7.24 -5.61
N LEU A 165 -4.75 8.38 -5.10
CA LEU A 165 -3.45 8.51 -4.47
C LEU A 165 -3.52 8.07 -3.00
N GLY A 166 -2.61 7.20 -2.59
CA GLY A 166 -2.37 6.88 -1.19
C GLY A 166 -1.73 8.05 -0.44
N SER A 167 -1.86 8.04 0.89
CA SER A 167 -1.29 9.07 1.76
C SER A 167 0.23 9.22 1.53
N GLY A 168 0.68 10.46 1.35
CA GLY A 168 2.11 10.79 1.15
C GLY A 168 2.64 10.60 -0.28
N VAL A 169 1.89 9.98 -1.20
CA VAL A 169 2.33 9.76 -2.59
C VAL A 169 2.57 11.08 -3.32
N ARG A 170 1.63 12.03 -3.18
CA ARG A 170 1.77 13.37 -3.77
C ARG A 170 3.06 14.05 -3.30
N PHE A 171 3.27 14.08 -1.99
CA PHE A 171 4.48 14.66 -1.39
C PHE A 171 5.75 13.97 -1.87
N ALA A 172 5.78 12.63 -1.92
CA ALA A 172 6.94 11.86 -2.39
C ALA A 172 7.30 12.15 -3.86
N LEU A 173 6.31 12.43 -4.71
CA LEU A 173 6.51 12.74 -6.13
C LEU A 173 6.81 14.22 -6.40
N GLU A 174 6.43 15.13 -5.49
CA GLU A 174 6.69 16.56 -5.56
C GLU A 174 8.06 16.98 -4.97
N GLN A 175 8.55 16.28 -3.93
CA GLN A 175 9.73 16.68 -3.15
C GLN A 175 11.10 16.35 -3.77
N GLU A 176 11.14 15.70 -4.94
CA GLU A 176 12.38 15.35 -5.64
C GLU A 176 12.50 16.06 -6.99
N GLN A 177 12.01 17.31 -7.09
CA GLN A 177 12.70 18.25 -7.96
C GLN A 177 14.05 18.54 -7.29
N PRO A 178 15.20 18.22 -7.90
CA PRO A 178 16.44 18.78 -7.41
C PRO A 178 16.26 20.30 -7.39
N ASP A 179 16.47 20.90 -6.22
CA ASP A 179 16.70 22.32 -6.05
C ASP A 179 17.86 22.71 -6.98
N ASN A 180 17.52 23.03 -8.22
CA ASN A 180 18.47 23.56 -9.16
C ASN A 180 18.57 25.05 -8.89
N GLY A 181 19.51 25.40 -8.02
CA GLY A 181 20.15 26.71 -8.03
C GLY A 181 19.70 27.67 -6.94
N LYS A 182 20.22 27.49 -5.72
CA LYS A 182 20.66 28.62 -4.88
C LYS A 182 21.92 28.28 -4.09
N ASP A 183 23.07 28.42 -4.72
CA ASP A 183 24.31 28.81 -4.01
C ASP A 183 25.20 29.68 -4.92
N GLU A 184 24.67 30.85 -5.30
CA GLU A 184 25.49 32.03 -5.55
C GLU A 184 25.16 33.07 -4.47
N ARG A 185 25.79 32.92 -3.31
CA ARG A 185 26.03 34.05 -2.42
C ARG A 185 27.51 34.13 -2.12
N GLY A 186 28.14 35.10 -2.78
CA GLY A 186 29.49 35.50 -2.50
C GLY A 186 29.69 35.86 -1.02
N SER A 187 30.88 35.57 -0.53
CA SER A 187 31.45 36.30 0.59
C SER A 187 32.93 36.47 0.32
N ALA A 188 33.27 37.69 -0.11
CA ALA A 188 34.60 38.21 0.02
C ALA A 188 35.02 38.12 1.50
N CYS A 189 36.18 37.55 1.77
CA CYS A 189 36.91 37.88 3.00
C CYS A 189 38.41 37.88 2.71
N ALA A 190 38.92 39.08 2.50
CA ALA A 190 40.33 39.41 2.61
C ALA A 190 40.79 39.36 4.08
N LYS A 191 42.11 39.16 4.23
CA LYS A 191 43.00 39.23 5.43
C LYS A 191 43.59 37.84 5.70
N ARG A 192 44.91 37.65 5.76
CA ARG A 192 46.02 38.57 6.07
C ARG A 192 47.32 38.00 5.52
#